data_AF-A0A0A0JPF4-F1
#
_entry.id   AF-A0A0A0JPF4-F1
#
_cell.length_a   1.000
_cell.length_b   1.000
_cell.length_c   1.000
_cell.angle_alpha   90.00
_cell.angle_beta   90.00
_cell.angle_gamma   90.00
#
_symmetry.space_group_name_H-M   'P 1'
#
loop_
_entity.id
_entity.type
_entity.pdbx_description
1 polymer ?
#
loop_
_entity_poly.entity_id
_entity_poly.type
_entity_poly.pdbx_seq_one_letter_code
_entity_poly.pdbx_strand_id
1 'polypeptide(L)'
;MRELRLAKSMTQQQLADATGMHRVSINKMEHGLLDVGVSNVTALASALGVDANELFSKGRPWLPYRGVREGQRRRCAWREPRSSDRTQ
;
A
#
# COMPACT_ATOMS: atom_id res chain seq x y z
N MET A 1 8.01 -8.39 -0.37
CA MET A 1 8.69 -7.62 -1.45
C MET A 1 10.22 -7.68 -1.31
N ARG A 2 10.86 -7.05 -0.31
CA ARG A 2 12.33 -7.08 -0.14
C ARG A 2 12.92 -8.50 -0.13
N GLU A 3 12.30 -9.42 0.60
CA GLU A 3 12.71 -10.82 0.67
C GLU A 3 12.73 -11.49 -0.71
N LEU A 4 11.67 -11.29 -1.51
CA LEU A 4 11.57 -11.81 -2.88
C LEU A 4 12.63 -11.21 -3.81
N ARG A 5 12.92 -9.91 -3.68
CA ARG A 5 13.98 -9.25 -4.46
C ARG A 5 15.36 -9.82 -4.11
N LEU A 6 15.64 -10.04 -2.83
CA LEU A 6 16.92 -10.59 -2.38
C LEU A 6 17.10 -12.04 -2.81
N ALA A 7 16.03 -12.84 -2.81
CA ALA A 7 16.06 -14.22 -3.32
C ALA A 7 16.41 -14.29 -4.82
N LYS A 8 16.17 -13.21 -5.57
CA LYS A 8 16.52 -13.05 -6.99
C LYS A 8 17.87 -12.36 -7.20
N SER A 9 18.63 -12.06 -6.14
CA SER A 9 19.91 -11.34 -6.18
C SER A 9 19.83 -9.99 -6.92
N MET A 10 18.66 -9.33 -6.89
CA MET A 10 18.44 -8.05 -7.56
C MET A 10 18.69 -6.87 -6.61
N THR A 11 19.32 -5.81 -7.10
CA THR A 11 19.38 -4.51 -6.42
C THR A 11 18.06 -3.75 -6.56
N GLN A 12 17.84 -2.73 -5.72
CA GLN A 12 16.66 -1.85 -5.84
C GLN A 12 16.63 -1.11 -7.19
N GLN A 13 17.80 -0.76 -7.75
CA GLN A 13 17.88 -0.10 -9.05
C GLN A 13 17.49 -1.06 -10.17
N GLN A 14 18.03 -2.28 -10.17
CA GLN A 14 17.67 -3.29 -11.18
C GLN A 14 16.18 -3.65 -11.18
N LEU A 15 15.55 -3.69 -10.01
CA LEU A 15 14.10 -3.90 -9.94
C LEU A 15 13.31 -2.68 -10.44
N ALA A 16 13.78 -1.47 -10.14
CA ALA A 16 13.22 -0.24 -10.72
C ALA A 16 13.28 -0.27 -12.25
N ASP A 17 14.45 -0.62 -12.80
CA ASP A 17 14.67 -0.70 -14.25
C ASP A 17 13.76 -1.77 -14.90
N ALA A 18 13.66 -2.95 -14.28
CA ALA A 18 12.81 -4.05 -14.75
C ALA A 18 11.31 -3.74 -14.70
N THR A 19 10.90 -2.82 -13.83
CA THR A 19 9.48 -2.45 -13.64
C THR A 19 9.11 -1.11 -14.27
N GLY A 20 10.09 -0.38 -14.83
CA GLY A 20 9.92 1.00 -15.30
C GLY A 20 9.59 1.99 -14.18
N MET A 21 9.88 1.65 -12.92
CA MET A 21 9.59 2.47 -11.75
C MET A 21 10.82 3.23 -11.27
N HIS A 22 10.60 4.33 -10.55
CA HIS A 22 11.70 5.06 -9.93
C HIS A 22 12.26 4.30 -8.71
N ARG A 23 13.59 4.24 -8.54
CA ARG A 23 14.24 3.57 -7.39
C ARG A 23 13.72 4.05 -6.03
N VAL A 24 13.39 5.34 -5.92
CA VAL A 24 12.80 5.91 -4.68
C VAL A 24 11.42 5.32 -4.39
N SER A 25 10.62 5.04 -5.41
CA SER A 25 9.32 4.37 -5.25
C SER A 25 9.51 2.95 -4.74
N ILE A 26 10.46 2.19 -5.30
CA ILE A 26 10.84 0.85 -4.84
C ILE A 26 11.26 0.88 -3.36
N ASN A 27 12.12 1.83 -2.98
CA ASN A 27 12.55 2.00 -1.60
C ASN A 27 11.37 2.26 -0.65
N LYS A 28 10.48 3.22 -0.98
CA LYS A 28 9.29 3.52 -0.17
C LYS A 28 8.34 2.31 -0.06
N MET A 29 8.13 1.57 -1.14
CA MET A 29 7.30 0.36 -1.13
C MET A 29 7.91 -0.74 -0.25
N GLU A 30 9.22 -0.96 -0.30
CA GLU A 30 9.92 -1.91 0.59
C GLU A 30 9.79 -1.54 2.07
N HIS A 31 9.71 -0.24 2.39
CA HIS A 31 9.50 0.25 3.74
C HIS A 31 8.01 0.38 4.14
N GLY A 32 7.08 0.08 3.22
CA GLY A 32 5.63 0.23 3.46
C GLY A 32 5.20 1.68 3.66
N LEU A 33 5.93 2.64 3.09
CA LEU A 33 5.64 4.08 3.11
C LEU A 33 4.79 4.53 1.91
N LEU A 34 4.58 3.64 0.95
CA LEU A 34 3.79 3.89 -0.25
C LEU A 34 2.98 2.64 -0.57
N ASP A 35 1.67 2.81 -0.75
CA ASP A 35 0.81 1.74 -1.24
C ASP A 35 1.07 1.47 -2.71
N VAL A 36 1.11 0.20 -3.08
CA VAL A 36 1.31 -0.23 -4.46
C VAL A 36 -0.05 -0.22 -5.16
N GLY A 37 -0.21 0.63 -6.18
CA GLY A 37 -1.40 0.59 -7.03
C GLY A 37 -1.51 -0.76 -7.75
N VAL A 38 -2.74 -1.26 -7.96
CA VAL A 38 -3.01 -2.59 -8.54
C VAL A 38 -2.29 -2.80 -9.89
N SER A 39 -2.19 -1.76 -10.72
CA SER A 39 -1.46 -1.82 -11.99
C SER A 39 0.03 -2.13 -11.80
N ASN A 40 0.66 -1.55 -10.76
CA ASN A 40 2.08 -1.72 -10.47
C ASN A 40 2.41 -3.11 -9.89
N VAL A 41 1.42 -3.75 -9.26
CA VAL A 41 1.56 -5.10 -8.70
C VAL A 41 1.87 -6.11 -9.79
N THR A 42 1.18 -6.01 -10.94
CA THR A 42 1.41 -6.93 -12.07
C THR A 42 2.81 -6.80 -12.66
N ALA A 43 3.32 -5.57 -12.79
CA ALA A 43 4.69 -5.30 -13.24
C ALA A 43 5.72 -5.84 -12.24
N LEU A 44 5.49 -5.65 -10.93
CA LEU A 44 6.37 -6.18 -9.88
C LEU A 44 6.36 -7.71 -9.85
N ALA A 45 5.20 -8.33 -9.95
CA ALA A 45 5.05 -9.79 -9.99
C ALA A 45 5.80 -10.39 -11.19
N SER A 46 5.63 -9.77 -12.37
CA SER A 46 6.33 -10.16 -13.59
C SER A 46 7.85 -10.02 -13.46
N ALA A 47 8.32 -8.88 -12.93
CA ALA A 47 9.76 -8.63 -12.75
C ALA A 47 10.42 -9.55 -11.71
N LEU A 48 9.68 -9.94 -10.66
CA LEU A 48 10.16 -10.86 -9.64
C LEU A 48 9.95 -12.34 -10.03
N GLY A 49 9.10 -12.61 -11.02
CA GLY A 49 8.72 -13.95 -11.46
C GLY A 49 8.00 -14.72 -10.36
N VAL A 50 7.01 -14.08 -9.72
CA VAL A 50 6.18 -14.63 -8.63
C VAL A 50 4.71 -14.38 -8.92
N ASP A 51 3.82 -15.10 -8.26
CA ASP A 51 2.39 -14.79 -8.35
C ASP A 51 2.08 -13.45 -7.65
N ALA A 52 1.14 -12.68 -8.19
CA ALA A 52 0.76 -11.39 -7.62
C ALA A 52 0.26 -11.51 -6.17
N ASN A 53 -0.36 -12.63 -5.81
CA ASN A 53 -0.86 -12.90 -4.45
C ASN A 53 0.29 -13.00 -3.42
N GLU A 54 1.47 -13.47 -3.84
CA GLU A 54 2.64 -13.55 -2.96
C GLU A 54 3.10 -12.17 -2.49
N LEU A 55 2.80 -11.11 -3.25
CA LEU A 55 3.13 -9.73 -2.87
C LEU A 55 2.26 -9.20 -1.71
N PHE A 56 1.08 -9.80 -1.45
CA PHE A 56 0.12 -9.36 -0.44
C PHE A 56 0.08 -10.21 0.84
N SER A 57 0.92 -11.25 0.91
CA SER A 57 0.92 -12.27 1.97
C SER A 57 1.15 -11.74 3.40
N LYS A 58 1.61 -10.49 3.57
CA LYS A 58 1.72 -9.80 4.87
C LYS A 58 0.93 -8.49 4.85
N GLY A 59 -0.40 -8.60 4.79
CA GLY A 59 -1.28 -7.46 5.02
C GLY A 59 -1.05 -6.90 6.42
N ARG A 60 -0.85 -5.58 6.54
CA ARG A 60 -1.01 -4.95 7.85
C ARG A 60 -2.45 -5.21 8.29
N PRO A 61 -2.71 -5.67 9.53
CA PRO A 61 -4.08 -5.74 10.01
C PRO A 61 -4.68 -4.35 9.85
N TRP A 62 -5.92 -4.29 9.38
CA TRP A 62 -6.68 -3.05 9.42
C TRP A 62 -6.77 -2.66 10.91
N LEU A 63 -5.89 -1.77 11.34
CA LEU A 63 -5.99 -1.16 12.65
C LEU A 63 -7.06 -0.08 12.48
N PRO A 64 -8.17 -0.13 13.23
CA PRO A 64 -9.06 1.01 13.29
C PRO A 64 -8.27 2.20 13.84
N TYR A 65 -7.84 3.10 12.95
CA TYR A 65 -7.26 4.40 13.30
C TYR A 65 -6.01 4.37 14.20
N ARG A 66 -4.81 4.25 13.63
CA ARG A 66 -3.56 4.60 14.34
C ARG A 66 -2.85 5.73 13.61
N GLY A 67 -3.07 6.98 14.05
CA GLY A 67 -2.22 8.11 13.65
C GLY A 67 -2.90 9.42 13.25
N VAL A 68 -4.05 9.80 13.84
CA VAL A 68 -4.39 11.23 13.85
C VAL A 68 -3.40 11.91 14.80
N ARG A 69 -2.47 12.70 14.25
CA ARG A 69 -1.80 13.73 15.07
C ARG A 69 -2.89 14.64 15.61
N GLU A 70 -2.99 14.72 16.92
CA GLU A 70 -4.07 15.28 17.74
C GLU A 70 -4.52 16.71 17.35
N GLY A 71 -3.76 17.42 16.50
CA GLY A 71 -4.00 18.81 16.09
C GLY A 71 -4.68 19.06 14.73
N GLN A 72 -5.08 18.05 13.96
CA GLN A 72 -5.64 18.28 12.60
C GLN A 72 -7.09 17.78 12.44
N ARG A 73 -7.96 18.12 13.39
CA ARG A 73 -9.42 18.02 13.19
C ARG A 73 -9.91 19.16 12.28
N ARG A 74 -9.75 19.03 10.96
CA ARG A 74 -10.62 19.76 10.02
C ARG A 74 -11.73 18.81 9.55
N ARG A 75 -12.84 18.88 10.31
CA ARG A 75 -14.23 18.51 9.98
C ARG A 75 -14.41 17.49 8.84
N CYS A 76 -14.36 16.21 9.19
CA CYS A 76 -15.29 15.24 8.63
C CYS A 76 -16.21 14.82 9.79
N ALA A 77 -17.20 15.66 10.08
CA ALA A 77 -18.31 15.25 10.93
C ALA A 77 -19.23 14.41 10.05
N TRP A 78 -19.06 13.09 10.09
CA TRP A 78 -20.19 12.20 9.81
C TRP A 78 -21.28 12.58 10.82
N ARG A 79 -22.30 13.33 10.38
CA ARG A 79 -23.53 13.49 11.15
C ARG A 79 -24.29 12.17 10.99
N GLU A 80 -24.49 11.45 12.09
CA GLU A 80 -25.57 10.46 12.11
C GLU A 80 -26.87 11.16 11.71
N PRO A 81 -27.67 10.59 10.80
CA PRO A 81 -29.05 11.01 10.63
C PRO A 81 -29.75 10.86 11.98
N ARG A 82 -30.29 11.95 12.53
CA ARG A 82 -31.15 11.86 13.71
C ARG A 82 -32.34 10.98 13.35
N SER A 83 -32.61 9.98 14.16
CA SER A 83 -33.67 8.98 14.00
C SER A 83 -35.11 9.53 14.05
N SER A 84 -35.31 10.84 13.93
CA SER A 84 -36.63 11.50 13.98
C SER A 84 -37.28 11.76 12.61
N ASP A 85 -36.63 11.40 11.48
CA ASP A 85 -37.25 11.47 10.14
C ASP A 85 -38.02 10.20 9.75
N ARG A 86 -38.54 9.48 10.75
CA ARG A 86 -39.41 8.32 10.52
C ARG A 86 -40.69 8.51 11.32
N THR A 87 -41.81 8.63 10.59
CA THR A 87 -43.21 8.81 11.03
C THR A 87 -43.54 10.21 11.58
N GLN A 88 -44.45 10.96 10.96
CA GLN A 88 -45.85 10.62 10.66
C GLN A 88 -46.36 11.28 9.36
#